data_AF-A0A7C3TAT5-F1
#
_entry.id   AF-A0A7C3TAT5-F1
#
_cell.length_a   1.000
_cell.length_b   1.000
_cell.length_c   1.000
_cell.angle_alpha   90.00
_cell.angle_beta   90.00
_cell.angle_gamma   90.00
#
_symmetry.space_group_name_H-M   'P 1'
#
loop_
_entity.id
_entity.type
_entity.pdbx_description
1 polymer ?
#
loop_
_entity_poly.entity_id
_entity_poly.type
_entity_poly.pdbx_seq_one_letter_code
_entity_poly.pdbx_strand_id
1 'polypeptide(L)'
;MGIAHRFLAARLGQAGPWNTTAHALTHKVLGFANATWLVGLTPMVTFSQAYDAAGRRTELAVSVNGAAEFLDQWSYDPLGHVVRSDATGQLTAADYNYQDDESYQYDANGNRVLANG
;
A
#
# COMPACT_ATOMS: atom_id res chain seq x y z
N MET A 1 26.87 16.86 -23.45
CA MET A 1 27.15 15.41 -23.23
C MET A 1 25.94 14.83 -22.50
N GLY A 2 25.10 14.08 -23.20
CA GLY A 2 23.89 13.48 -22.62
C GLY A 2 24.22 12.17 -21.95
N ILE A 3 24.09 12.10 -20.63
CA ILE A 3 24.31 10.86 -19.88
C ILE A 3 22.99 10.09 -19.87
N ALA A 4 22.97 8.98 -20.59
CA ALA A 4 21.87 8.02 -20.56
C ALA A 4 21.90 7.28 -19.21
N HIS A 5 20.82 7.38 -18.44
CA HIS A 5 20.65 6.57 -17.23
C HIS A 5 20.23 5.16 -17.69
N ARG A 6 21.17 4.22 -17.67
CA ARG A 6 20.90 2.81 -17.94
C ARG A 6 20.33 2.18 -16.67
N PHE A 7 19.04 1.90 -16.67
CA PHE A 7 18.35 1.18 -15.61
C PHE A 7 18.73 -0.31 -15.70
N LEU A 8 19.37 -0.84 -14.65
CA LEU A 8 19.59 -2.28 -14.53
C LEU A 8 18.40 -2.86 -13.76
N ALA A 9 17.36 -3.27 -14.51
CA ALA A 9 16.27 -4.05 -13.94
C ALA A 9 16.80 -5.45 -13.59
N ALA A 10 17.01 -5.73 -12.30
CA ALA A 10 17.26 -7.08 -11.85
C ALA A 10 15.95 -7.87 -11.94
N ARG A 11 15.85 -8.74 -12.96
CA ARG A 11 14.77 -9.72 -13.09
C ARG A 11 14.99 -10.82 -12.05
N LEU A 12 14.26 -10.80 -10.94
CA LEU A 12 14.13 -11.97 -10.07
C LEU A 12 12.82 -12.69 -10.38
N GLY A 13 12.94 -13.98 -10.77
CA GLY A 13 12.01 -15.08 -10.48
C GLY A 13 10.52 -14.96 -10.83
N GLN A 14 10.02 -15.87 -11.67
CA GLN A 14 8.62 -15.95 -12.09
C GLN A 14 7.64 -16.27 -10.96
N ALA A 15 6.49 -15.57 -10.94
CA ALA A 15 5.29 -16.01 -10.24
C ALA A 15 4.02 -15.52 -10.96
N GLY A 16 3.22 -16.47 -11.46
CA GLY A 16 1.75 -16.38 -11.67
C GLY A 16 1.17 -15.33 -12.63
N PRO A 17 -0.08 -15.53 -13.11
CA PRO A 17 -0.72 -14.64 -14.09
C PRO A 17 -1.33 -13.37 -13.49
N TRP A 18 -0.76 -12.82 -12.42
CA TRP A 18 -1.20 -11.54 -11.86
C TRP A 18 -0.01 -10.59 -11.82
N ASN A 19 -0.08 -9.59 -12.70
CA ASN A 19 0.90 -8.54 -12.90
C ASN A 19 1.06 -7.67 -11.63
N THR A 20 1.89 -8.09 -10.68
CA THR A 20 2.27 -7.29 -9.51
C THR A 20 3.54 -6.48 -9.84
N THR A 21 3.37 -5.30 -10.45
CA THR A 21 4.50 -4.38 -10.60
C THR A 21 4.74 -3.66 -9.28
N ALA A 22 5.54 -4.26 -8.40
CA ALA A 22 6.06 -3.59 -7.21
C ALA A 22 7.08 -2.53 -7.65
N HIS A 23 6.70 -1.25 -7.58
CA HIS A 23 7.64 -0.14 -7.81
C HIS A 23 8.32 0.23 -6.49
N ALA A 24 9.51 -0.32 -6.24
CA ALA A 24 10.36 0.08 -5.12
C ALA A 24 11.11 1.38 -5.47
N LEU A 25 10.69 2.51 -4.91
CA LEU A 25 11.42 3.78 -5.03
C LEU A 25 12.40 3.91 -3.85
N THR A 26 13.69 3.75 -4.12
CA THR A 26 14.74 4.01 -3.11
C THR A 26 15.10 5.49 -3.13
N HIS A 27 14.70 6.25 -2.10
CA HIS A 27 15.07 7.65 -1.96
C HIS A 27 16.30 7.79 -1.06
N LYS A 28 17.45 8.13 -1.64
CA LYS A 28 18.66 8.53 -0.90
C LYS A 28 18.53 10.01 -0.56
N VAL A 29 18.39 10.34 0.72
CA VAL A 29 18.49 11.74 1.19
C VAL A 29 19.91 12.24 0.92
N LEU A 30 20.04 13.28 0.10
CA LEU A 30 21.33 13.92 -0.23
C LEU A 30 21.43 15.28 0.45
N GLY A 31 22.40 15.42 1.36
CA GLY A 31 22.88 16.68 1.94
C GLY A 31 23.57 16.40 3.27
N PHE A 32 24.83 16.75 3.56
CA PHE A 32 25.73 17.77 3.00
C PHE A 32 27.23 17.38 3.18
N ALA A 33 28.07 17.97 2.31
CA ALA A 33 29.51 18.29 2.36
C ALA A 33 30.52 17.41 3.15
N ASN A 34 31.55 16.95 2.44
CA ASN A 34 32.73 16.20 2.91
C ASN A 34 32.46 14.76 3.40
N ALA A 35 32.28 13.86 2.44
CA ALA A 35 32.10 12.44 2.69
C ALA A 35 33.42 11.73 3.09
N THR A 36 33.84 11.89 4.33
CA THR A 36 34.36 10.74 5.10
C THR A 36 33.14 10.00 5.62
N TRP A 37 32.89 8.79 5.13
CA TRP A 37 31.70 8.02 5.48
C TRP A 37 31.65 7.75 6.99
N LEU A 38 30.81 8.47 7.73
CA LEU A 38 30.45 8.06 9.08
C LEU A 38 29.55 6.83 8.96
N VAL A 39 30.13 5.65 9.20
CA VAL A 39 29.38 4.43 9.50
C VAL A 39 28.48 4.74 10.71
N GLY A 40 27.16 4.61 10.55
CA GLY A 40 26.21 4.79 11.67
C GLY A 40 25.05 5.78 11.47
N LEU A 41 24.91 6.45 10.32
CA LEU A 41 23.70 7.21 9.99
C LEU A 41 22.60 6.29 9.43
N THR A 42 22.14 5.40 10.30
CA THR A 42 20.93 4.59 10.13
C THR A 42 19.79 5.27 10.90
N PRO A 43 18.61 5.40 10.28
CA PRO A 43 17.99 4.29 9.55
C PRO A 43 17.86 4.42 8.03
N MET A 44 17.98 3.28 7.33
CA MET A 44 17.46 3.11 5.98
C MET A 44 15.94 2.90 6.04
N VAL A 45 15.17 3.76 5.39
CA VAL A 45 13.71 3.65 5.32
C VAL A 45 13.30 3.20 3.92
N THR A 46 12.47 2.17 3.81
CA THR A 46 11.96 1.65 2.53
C THR A 46 10.44 1.75 2.52
N PHE A 47 9.90 2.32 1.44
CA PHE A 47 8.46 2.40 1.17
C PHE A 47 8.09 1.41 0.06
N SER A 48 7.06 0.60 0.29
CA SER A 48 6.46 -0.28 -0.70
C SER A 48 5.00 0.12 -0.93
N GLN A 49 4.56 0.15 -2.18
CA GLN A 49 3.19 0.43 -2.55
C GLN A 49 2.67 -0.65 -3.50
N ALA A 50 1.45 -1.12 -3.26
CA ALA A 50 0.74 -2.02 -4.15
C ALA A 50 -0.47 -1.31 -4.76
N TYR A 51 -0.84 -1.72 -5.97
CA TYR A 51 -1.97 -1.17 -6.70
C TYR A 51 -2.81 -2.30 -7.31
N ASP A 52 -4.12 -2.07 -7.46
CA ASP A 52 -5.00 -2.96 -8.19
C ASP A 52 -4.93 -2.73 -9.72
N ALA A 53 -5.69 -3.52 -10.48
CA ALA A 53 -5.74 -3.42 -11.94
C ALA A 53 -6.31 -2.09 -12.46
N ALA A 54 -7.04 -1.34 -11.63
CA ALA A 54 -7.56 -0.02 -11.94
C ALA A 54 -6.57 1.11 -11.55
N GLY A 55 -5.40 0.76 -10.99
CA GLY A 55 -4.38 1.72 -10.56
C GLY A 55 -4.67 2.39 -9.21
N ARG A 56 -5.61 1.86 -8.42
CA ARG A 56 -5.91 2.34 -7.06
C ARG A 56 -4.94 1.68 -6.08
N ARG A 57 -4.43 2.43 -5.09
CA ARG A 57 -3.43 1.93 -4.13
C ARG A 57 -4.10 0.98 -3.12
N THR A 58 -3.64 -0.26 -3.06
CA THR A 58 -4.17 -1.29 -2.15
C THR A 58 -3.29 -1.50 -0.92
N GLU A 59 -2.04 -1.04 -0.94
CA GLU A 59 -1.13 -1.16 0.20
C GLU A 59 -0.10 -0.02 0.24
N LEU A 60 0.25 0.41 1.46
CA LEU A 60 1.43 1.21 1.76
C LEU A 60 2.15 0.57 2.95
N ALA A 61 3.37 0.10 2.74
CA ALA A 61 4.21 -0.49 3.79
C ALA A 61 5.50 0.32 3.97
N VAL A 62 5.93 0.47 5.23
CA VAL A 62 7.22 1.09 5.58
C VAL A 62 8.04 0.10 6.38
N SER A 63 9.31 -0.02 6.00
CA SER A 63 10.32 -0.70 6.82
C SER A 63 11.49 0.20 7.14
N VAL A 64 12.05 0.01 8.33
CA VAL A 64 13.20 0.75 8.86
C VAL A 64 14.31 -0.25 9.17
N ASN A 65 15.43 -0.15 8.47
CA ASN A 65 16.52 -1.14 8.48
C ASN A 65 16.03 -2.57 8.21
N GLY A 66 14.99 -2.73 7.39
CA GLY A 66 14.38 -4.02 7.06
C GLY A 66 13.35 -4.54 8.07
N ALA A 67 13.14 -3.88 9.21
CA ALA A 67 12.04 -4.18 10.12
C ALA A 67 10.76 -3.48 9.67
N ALA A 68 9.63 -4.18 9.60
CA ALA A 68 8.34 -3.56 9.25
C ALA A 68 7.85 -2.68 10.41
N GLU A 69 7.60 -1.40 10.11
CA GLU A 69 7.16 -0.40 11.10
C GLU A 69 5.74 0.09 10.83
N PHE A 70 5.29 0.04 9.57
CA PHE A 70 3.96 0.50 9.17
C PHE A 70 3.42 -0.36 8.03
N LEU A 71 2.12 -0.65 8.10
CA LEU A 71 1.36 -1.28 7.03
C LEU A 71 -0.05 -0.71 7.05
N ASP A 72 -0.48 -0.22 5.89
CA ASP A 72 -1.85 0.21 5.65
C ASP A 72 -2.38 -0.45 4.39
N GLN A 73 -3.61 -0.92 4.43
CA GLN A 73 -4.23 -1.74 3.40
C GLN A 73 -5.65 -1.27 3.10
N TRP A 74 -5.96 -1.19 1.82
CA TRP A 74 -7.27 -0.73 1.34
C TRP A 74 -7.91 -1.77 0.44
N SER A 75 -9.21 -1.93 0.62
CA SER A 75 -10.07 -2.66 -0.31
C SER A 75 -11.04 -1.69 -0.95
N TYR A 76 -11.39 -1.96 -2.21
CA TYR A 76 -12.28 -1.11 -2.98
C TYR A 76 -13.43 -1.92 -3.56
N ASP A 77 -14.61 -1.31 -3.60
CA ASP A 77 -15.72 -1.82 -4.38
C ASP A 77 -15.52 -1.54 -5.89
N PRO A 78 -16.39 -2.05 -6.78
CA PRO A 78 -16.32 -1.78 -8.22
C PRO A 78 -16.49 -0.30 -8.61
N LEU A 79 -17.05 0.53 -7.73
CA LEU A 79 -17.27 1.97 -7.96
C LEU A 79 -16.09 2.82 -7.47
N GLY A 80 -15.19 2.26 -6.67
CA GLY A 80 -14.01 2.95 -6.15
C GLY A 80 -14.12 3.44 -4.72
N HIS A 81 -15.16 3.05 -4.00
CA HIS A 81 -15.30 3.36 -2.58
C HIS A 81 -14.36 2.48 -1.76
N VAL A 82 -13.77 3.04 -0.71
CA VAL A 82 -13.00 2.25 0.25
C VAL A 82 -13.99 1.45 1.08
N VAL A 83 -13.75 0.15 1.20
CA VAL A 83 -14.65 -0.76 1.92
C VAL A 83 -13.92 -1.58 2.96
N ARG A 84 -14.62 -1.90 4.03
CA ARG A 84 -14.15 -2.82 5.07
C ARG A 84 -15.09 -4.01 5.18
N SER A 85 -14.52 -5.21 5.29
CA SER A 85 -15.28 -6.44 5.51
C SER A 85 -14.85 -7.12 6.80
N ASP A 86 -15.73 -7.93 7.37
CA ASP A 86 -15.40 -8.83 8.47
C ASP A 86 -14.70 -10.12 7.98
N ALA A 87 -14.33 -10.99 8.93
CA ALA A 87 -13.64 -12.25 8.65
C ALA A 87 -14.48 -13.26 7.84
N THR A 88 -15.80 -13.06 7.76
CA THR A 88 -16.72 -13.90 6.97
C THR A 88 -16.98 -13.31 5.57
N GLY A 89 -16.42 -12.14 5.28
CA GLY A 89 -16.55 -11.44 4.00
C GLY A 89 -17.76 -10.52 3.93
N GLN A 90 -18.45 -10.25 5.05
CA GLN A 90 -19.57 -9.32 5.06
C GLN A 90 -19.07 -7.87 5.09
N LEU A 91 -19.65 -6.99 4.28
CA LEU A 91 -19.32 -5.56 4.24
C LEU A 91 -19.74 -4.88 5.54
N THR A 92 -18.78 -4.35 6.30
CA THR A 92 -19.02 -3.65 7.58
C THR A 92 -18.99 -2.13 7.47
N ALA A 93 -18.33 -1.58 6.44
CA ALA A 93 -18.29 -0.14 6.21
C ALA A 93 -17.99 0.18 4.73
N ALA A 94 -18.48 1.32 4.27
CA ALA A 94 -18.15 1.91 2.98
C ALA A 94 -17.99 3.42 3.14
N ASP A 95 -16.86 3.94 2.65
CA ASP A 95 -16.51 5.36 2.76
C ASP A 95 -16.81 6.08 1.43
N TYR A 96 -17.56 7.19 1.51
CA TYR A 96 -18.01 7.93 0.34
C TYR A 96 -17.48 9.36 0.34
N ASN A 97 -17.19 9.89 -0.86
CA ASN A 97 -16.71 11.27 -1.00
C ASN A 97 -17.84 12.31 -1.06
N TYR A 98 -19.06 11.88 -1.41
CA TYR A 98 -20.19 12.77 -1.72
C TYR A 98 -21.45 12.46 -0.90
N GLN A 99 -21.40 11.42 -0.08
CA GLN A 99 -22.46 10.97 0.80
C GLN A 99 -21.85 10.68 2.17
N ASP A 100 -22.69 10.51 3.17
CA ASP A 100 -22.23 10.11 4.49
C ASP A 100 -21.69 8.68 4.45
N ASP A 101 -20.67 8.42 5.27
CA ASP A 101 -20.07 7.10 5.40
C ASP A 101 -21.08 6.12 6.01
N GLU A 102 -21.10 4.91 5.46
CA GLU A 102 -22.04 3.87 5.88
C GLU A 102 -21.35 2.87 6.80
N SER A 103 -22.07 2.44 7.84
CA SER A 103 -21.62 1.35 8.73
C SER A 103 -22.70 0.31 8.93
N TYR A 104 -22.28 -0.96 8.93
CA TYR A 104 -23.15 -2.11 8.92
C TYR A 104 -22.82 -3.09 10.05
N GLN A 105 -23.86 -3.62 10.70
CA GLN A 105 -23.73 -4.68 11.70
C GLN A 105 -24.61 -5.87 11.33
N TYR A 106 -24.11 -7.07 11.62
CA TYR A 106 -24.79 -8.33 11.34
C TYR A 106 -25.00 -9.13 12.62
N ASP A 107 -26.09 -9.90 12.68
CA ASP A 107 -26.30 -10.92 13.70
C ASP A 107 -25.46 -12.18 13.42
N ALA A 108 -25.51 -13.14 14.35
CA ALA A 108 -24.79 -14.42 14.21
C ALA A 108 -25.27 -15.28 13.02
N ASN A 109 -26.46 -15.00 12.49
CA ASN A 109 -27.01 -15.70 11.33
C ASN A 109 -26.64 -14.99 10.01
N GLY A 110 -25.90 -13.88 10.07
CA GLY A 110 -25.48 -13.08 8.92
C GLY A 110 -26.52 -12.07 8.44
N ASN A 111 -27.61 -11.85 9.19
CA ASN A 111 -28.60 -10.83 8.82
C ASN A 111 -28.13 -9.46 9.28
N ARG A 112 -28.31 -8.45 8.43
CA ARG A 112 -27.98 -7.06 8.76
C ARG A 112 -28.99 -6.50 9.78
N VAL A 113 -28.50 -6.04 10.92
CA VAL A 113 -29.31 -5.51 12.05
C VAL A 113 -29.17 -4.01 12.25
N LEU A 114 -28.14 -3.39 11.68
CA LEU A 114 -27.94 -1.95 11.71
C LEU A 114 -27.31 -1.51 10.38
N ALA A 115 -27.87 -0.47 9.79
CA ALA A 115 -27.27 0.30 8.70
C ALA A 115 -27.44 1.76 9.08
N ASN A 116 -26.33 2.45 9.33
CA ASN A 116 -26.35 3.90 9.49
C ASN A 116 -25.79 4.51 8.21
N GLY A 117 -26.50 5.52 7.70
CA GLY A 117 -26.19 6.36 6.55
C GLY A 117 -27.04 7.61 6.60
#